data_AF-A0A257TE32-F1
#
_entry.id   AF-A0A257TE32-F1
#
_cell.length_a   1.000
_cell.length_b   1.000
_cell.length_c   1.000
_cell.angle_alpha   90.00
_cell.angle_beta   90.00
_cell.angle_gamma   90.00
#
_symmetry.space_group_name_H-M   'P 1'
#
loop_
_entity.id
_entity.type
_entity.pdbx_description
1 polymer ?
#
loop_
_entity_poly.entity_id
_entity_poly.type
_entity_poly.pdbx_seq_one_letter_code
_entity_poly.pdbx_strand_id
1 'polypeptide(L)'
;MTFAQFVGYLIFLLDTMVVPFIFGLAFISFLWGMVNYYFLSVGNAEKQHNAHVFMLWGILGMVLLFSVWGVVNLALSILGI
;
A
#
# COMPACT_ATOMS: atom_id res chain seq x y z
N MET A 1 -17.75 27.79 8.28
CA MET A 1 -17.52 26.39 7.87
C MET A 1 -18.31 25.51 8.82
N THR A 2 -19.25 24.71 8.33
CA THR A 2 -19.97 23.76 9.20
C THR A 2 -19.06 22.57 9.52
N PHE A 3 -19.32 21.86 10.62
CA PHE A 3 -18.57 20.64 10.98
C PHE A 3 -18.52 19.62 9.84
N ALA A 4 -19.63 19.49 9.09
CA ALA A 4 -19.71 18.65 7.90
C ALA A 4 -18.71 19.05 6.79
N GLN A 5 -18.52 20.35 6.55
CA GLN A 5 -17.55 20.85 5.56
C GLN A 5 -16.10 20.58 5.98
N PHE A 6 -15.80 20.68 7.27
CA PHE A 6 -14.47 20.38 7.80
C PHE A 6 -14.12 18.90 7.65
N VAL A 7 -15.06 18.01 8.00
CA VAL A 7 -14.90 16.56 7.84
C VAL A 7 -14.76 16.19 6.36
N GLY A 8 -15.58 16.76 5.47
CA GLY A 8 -15.46 16.52 4.02
C GLY A 8 -14.10 16.95 3.45
N TYR A 9 -13.54 18.08 3.90
CA TYR A 9 -12.20 18.50 3.49
C TYR A 9 -11.10 17.55 3.96
N LEU A 10 -11.20 17.04 5.20
CA LEU A 10 -10.25 16.04 5.71
C LEU A 10 -10.31 14.74 4.92
N ILE A 11 -11.51 14.23 4.64
CA ILE A 11 -11.70 13.01 3.84
C ILE A 11 -11.10 13.22 2.44
N PHE A 12 -11.40 14.34 1.79
CA PHE A 12 -10.86 14.67 0.46
C PHE A 12 -9.33 14.72 0.43
N LEU A 13 -8.70 15.32 1.45
CA LEU A 13 -7.24 15.42 1.52
C LEU A 13 -6.59 14.04 1.73
N LEU A 14 -7.18 13.20 2.57
CA LEU A 14 -6.71 11.83 2.80
C LEU A 14 -6.83 10.97 1.53
N ASP A 15 -7.98 11.05 0.87
CA ASP A 15 -8.31 10.29 -0.35
C ASP A 15 -7.44 10.69 -1.55
N THR A 16 -7.22 12.00 -1.73
CA THR A 16 -6.52 12.53 -2.92
C THR A 16 -5.00 12.54 -2.77
N MET A 17 -4.48 12.69 -1.55
CA MET A 17 -3.03 12.83 -1.33
C MET A 17 -2.43 11.71 -0.50
N VAL A 18 -2.94 11.48 0.71
CA VAL A 18 -2.26 10.62 1.69
C VAL A 18 -2.28 9.16 1.26
N VAL A 19 -3.43 8.65 0.84
CA VAL A 19 -3.58 7.24 0.46
C VAL A 19 -2.79 6.91 -0.82
N PRO A 20 -2.93 7.65 -1.93
CA PRO A 20 -2.11 7.43 -3.12
C PRO A 20 -0.61 7.54 -2.85
N PHE A 21 -0.20 8.46 -1.96
CA PHE A 21 1.19 8.63 -1.60
C PHE A 21 1.76 7.42 -0.83
N ILE A 22 1.03 6.90 0.16
CA ILE A 22 1.44 5.69 0.90
C ILE A 22 1.50 4.48 -0.05
N PHE A 23 0.52 4.33 -0.94
CA PHE A 23 0.54 3.28 -1.96
C PHE A 23 1.75 3.40 -2.89
N GLY A 24 2.06 4.62 -3.36
CA GLY A 24 3.23 4.88 -4.18
C GLY A 24 4.53 4.52 -3.47
N LEU A 25 4.69 4.90 -2.20
CA LEU A 25 5.86 4.55 -1.40
C LEU A 25 5.98 3.04 -1.16
N ALA A 26 4.87 2.37 -0.84
CA ALA A 26 4.83 0.93 -0.67
C ALA A 26 5.16 0.18 -1.96
N PHE A 27 4.69 0.69 -3.11
CA PHE A 27 5.00 0.11 -4.41
C PHE A 27 6.48 0.30 -4.78
N ILE A 28 7.04 1.48 -4.53
CA ILE A 28 8.47 1.76 -4.75
C ILE A 28 9.34 0.87 -3.87
N SER A 29 9.01 0.73 -2.57
CA SER A 29 9.76 -0.13 -1.66
C SER A 29 9.65 -1.61 -2.03
N PHE A 30 8.49 -2.05 -2.51
CA PHE A 30 8.29 -3.38 -3.07
C PHE A 30 9.17 -3.63 -4.31
N LEU A 31 9.20 -2.70 -5.26
CA LEU A 31 10.05 -2.78 -6.45
C LEU A 31 11.54 -2.79 -6.08
N TRP A 32 11.95 -1.92 -5.15
CA TRP A 32 13.33 -1.88 -4.66
C TRP A 32 13.73 -3.22 -4.03
N GLY A 33 12.87 -3.78 -3.19
CA GLY A 33 13.07 -5.10 -2.62
C GLY A 33 13.20 -6.17 -3.69
N MET A 34 12.28 -6.23 -4.65
CA MET A 34 12.35 -7.18 -5.76
C MET A 34 13.68 -7.09 -6.53
N VAL A 35 14.13 -5.89 -6.90
CA VAL A 35 15.39 -5.72 -7.64
C VAL A 35 16.59 -6.13 -6.78
N ASN A 36 16.67 -5.66 -5.54
CA ASN A 36 17.79 -5.93 -4.64
C ASN A 36 17.90 -7.44 -4.34
N TYR A 37 16.78 -8.10 -4.07
CA TYR A 37 16.76 -9.51 -3.69
C TYR A 37 16.90 -10.45 -4.90
N TYR A 38 16.37 -10.12 -6.07
CA TYR A 38 16.42 -10.98 -7.25
C TYR A 38 17.76 -10.87 -8.00
N PHE A 39 18.32 -9.67 -8.14
CA PHE A 39 19.57 -9.48 -8.90
C PHE A 39 20.84 -9.72 -8.08
N LEU A 40 20.85 -9.45 -6.77
CA LEU A 40 22.06 -9.61 -5.93
C LEU A 40 22.18 -10.99 -5.26
N SER A 41 21.15 -11.83 -5.32
CA SER A 41 21.15 -13.16 -4.68
C SER A 41 21.49 -14.31 -5.64
N VAL A 42 21.94 -14.00 -6.86
CA VAL A 42 22.36 -15.02 -7.83
C VAL A 42 23.57 -15.78 -7.28
N GLY A 43 23.38 -17.06 -6.96
CA GLY A 43 24.45 -17.97 -6.51
C GLY A 43 24.49 -18.28 -5.01
N ASN A 44 23.60 -17.74 -4.17
CA ASN A 44 23.53 -18.09 -2.74
C ASN A 44 22.09 -18.48 -2.31
N ALA A 45 21.89 -19.77 -2.01
CA ALA A 45 20.58 -20.34 -1.67
C ALA A 45 19.95 -19.72 -0.41
N GLU A 46 20.75 -19.30 0.58
CA GLU A 46 20.24 -18.68 1.81
C GLU A 46 19.67 -17.28 1.55
N LYS A 47 20.35 -16.50 0.70
CA LYS A 47 19.87 -15.17 0.27
C LYS A 47 18.61 -15.28 -0.58
N GLN A 48 18.47 -16.32 -1.39
CA GLN A 48 17.25 -16.58 -2.13
C GLN A 48 16.08 -16.93 -1.20
N HIS A 49 16.29 -17.76 -0.18
CA HIS A 49 15.22 -18.04 0.79
C HIS A 49 14.70 -16.77 1.47
N ASN A 50 15.61 -15.91 1.94
CA ASN A 50 15.25 -14.63 2.55
C ASN A 50 14.57 -13.67 1.55
N ALA A 51 14.98 -13.70 0.28
CA ALA A 51 14.33 -12.97 -0.80
C ALA A 51 12.87 -13.38 -0.99
N HIS A 52 12.60 -14.70 -1.03
CA HIS A 52 11.24 -15.22 -1.18
C HIS A 52 10.35 -14.82 0.00
N VAL A 53 10.87 -14.89 1.23
CA VAL A 53 10.13 -14.45 2.42
C VAL A 53 9.82 -12.96 2.36
N PHE A 54 10.79 -12.12 1.98
CA PHE A 54 10.57 -10.68 1.81
C PHE A 54 9.53 -10.38 0.73
N MET A 55 9.58 -11.07 -0.42
CA MET A 55 8.61 -10.91 -1.50
C MET A 55 7.20 -11.28 -1.03
N LEU A 56 7.04 -12.37 -0.27
CA LEU A 56 5.75 -12.77 0.29
C LEU A 56 5.20 -11.69 1.22
N TRP A 57 6.02 -11.13 2.11
CA TRP A 57 5.62 -10.01 2.97
C TRP A 57 5.26 -8.75 2.18
N GLY A 58 6.01 -8.45 1.11
CA GLY A 58 5.73 -7.34 0.21
C GLY A 58 4.38 -7.50 -0.50
N ILE A 59 4.09 -8.69 -1.03
CA ILE A 59 2.80 -9.01 -1.67
C ILE A 59 1.66 -8.94 -0.65
N LEU A 60 1.84 -9.49 0.55
CA LEU A 60 0.88 -9.39 1.65
C LEU A 60 0.59 -7.93 2.01
N GLY A 61 1.62 -7.10 2.10
CA GLY A 61 1.48 -5.67 2.34
C GLY A 61 0.65 -4.96 1.26
N MET A 62 0.91 -5.26 -0.02
CA MET A 62 0.10 -4.71 -1.12
C MET A 62 -1.35 -5.16 -1.03
N VAL A 63 -1.62 -6.45 -0.82
CA VAL A 63 -2.98 -6.99 -0.70
C VAL A 63 -3.74 -6.33 0.46
N LEU A 64 -3.07 -6.13 1.60
CA LEU A 64 -3.67 -5.45 2.75
C LEU A 64 -4.01 -3.99 2.45
N LEU A 65 -3.12 -3.26 1.78
CA LEU A 65 -3.38 -1.88 1.37
C LEU A 65 -4.62 -1.80 0.46
N PHE A 66 -4.70 -2.65 -0.57
CA PHE A 66 -5.88 -2.73 -1.44
C PHE A 66 -7.14 -3.16 -0.70
N SER A 67 -7.04 -4.10 0.24
CA SER A 67 -8.16 -4.60 1.04
C SER A 67 -8.75 -3.51 1.93
N VAL A 68 -7.91 -2.78 2.68
CA VAL A 68 -8.34 -1.65 3.50
C VAL A 68 -9.03 -0.60 2.65
N TRP A 69 -8.49 -0.30 1.47
CA TRP A 69 -9.09 0.70 0.59
C TRP A 69 -10.40 0.25 -0.05
N GLY A 70 -10.52 -1.03 -0.40
CA GLY A 70 -11.78 -1.60 -0.86
C GLY A 70 -12.88 -1.48 0.20
N VAL A 71 -12.55 -1.72 1.47
CA VAL A 71 -13.50 -1.57 2.59
C VAL A 71 -13.87 -0.10 2.80
N VAL A 72 -12.91 0.83 2.72
CA VAL A 72 -13.19 2.27 2.83
C VAL A 72 -14.14 2.73 1.72
N ASN A 73 -13.88 2.35 0.47
CA ASN A 73 -14.76 2.70 -0.65
C ASN A 73 -16.17 2.11 -0.49
N LEU A 74 -16.27 0.87 0.01
CA LEU A 74 -17.56 0.27 0.32
C LEU A 74 -18.30 1.04 1.42
N ALA A 75 -17.60 1.43 2.48
CA ALA A 75 -18.18 2.22 3.57
C ALA A 75 -18.65 3.60 3.08
N LEU A 76 -17.85 4.30 2.27
CA LEU A 76 -18.23 5.58 1.66
C LEU A 76 -19.48 5.42 0.77
N SER A 77 -19.50 4.39 -0.07
CA SER A 77 -20.66 4.06 -0.91
C SER A 77 -21.93 3.76 -0.11
N ILE A 78 -21.82 3.08 1.05
CA ILE A 78 -22.97 2.81 1.93
C ILE A 78 -23.45 4.10 2.60
N LEU A 79 -22.54 4.99 2.97
CA LEU A 79 -22.83 6.27 3.60
C LEU A 79 -23.34 7.33 2.61
N GLY A 80 -23.30 7.06 1.30
CA GLY A 80 -23.82 7.94 0.26
C GLY A 80 -22.96 9.19 0.02
N ILE A 81 -21.67 9.10 0.33
CA ILE A 81 -20.65 10.15 0.17
C ILE A 81 -19.50 9.66 -0.69
#